data_AF-A0A6A4F217-F1
#
_entry.id   AF-A0A6A4F217-F1
#
_cell.length_a   1.000
_cell.length_b   1.000
_cell.length_c   1.000
_cell.angle_alpha   90.00
_cell.angle_beta   90.00
_cell.angle_gamma   90.00
#
_symmetry.space_group_name_H-M   'P 1'
#
loop_
_entity.id
_entity.type
_entity.pdbx_description
1 polymer ?
#
loop_
_entity_poly.entity_id
_entity_poly.type
_entity_poly.pdbx_seq_one_letter_code
_entity_poly.pdbx_strand_id
1 'polypeptide(L)'
;MLKRQGKEVLLVTSGAVGIGRKRLNKQILLSASLPTHVQGNQQMLALEKKKGAMAAAGQIGLISLYETLFSLYDVACSQVLVTASDFKTAQNRANMRDTMLNLLELDVVPIVNENDAVSASPDGTVFTDNDSLTALVGGEIEAGLLMLLTDVEGLYNKPPSQPGAKIISVFRPENSDFKIGEKSSVGRGGMGAKIDAAQSAISQGVNAVVIASGMMYGVVGSIMKGSSLGTLFVANPGVESPDSMSVEEMATAAREGCHQLQALSSEERANILFCIADELKKNSKTILNANRKDLLAAQKSSIDEGLLARLKLSEEKLETLADGIRCIAEAEEPIGRMLKRTELASGLVLHQETASIGVLLVIFESRLVLHKIIVNAVEEATNGKVKKDVIGLVPSREEISDLLRLGDVIGRSSHCHFYHCHFYFFVLRKSGLVFIKSTICKS
;
A
#
# COMPACT_ATOMS: atom_id res chain seq x y z
N MET A 1 6.01 5.84 20.30
CA MET A 1 5.98 6.89 19.25
C MET A 1 4.56 7.37 18.93
N LEU A 2 3.60 6.49 18.61
CA LEU A 2 2.22 6.93 18.26
C LEU A 2 1.53 7.77 19.34
N LYS A 3 1.59 7.38 20.62
CA LYS A 3 1.10 8.21 21.75
C LYS A 3 1.67 9.63 21.74
N ARG A 4 2.98 9.79 21.50
CA ARG A 4 3.65 11.11 21.34
C ARG A 4 3.21 11.90 20.10
N GLN A 5 2.45 11.31 19.18
CA GLN A 5 1.81 11.98 18.04
C GLN A 5 0.33 12.31 18.34
N GLY A 6 -0.12 12.20 19.59
CA GLY A 6 -1.51 12.43 19.99
C GLY A 6 -2.47 11.35 19.47
N LYS A 7 -2.00 10.12 19.28
CA LYS A 7 -2.83 8.99 18.85
C LYS A 7 -3.21 8.12 20.03
N GLU A 8 -4.50 7.88 20.17
CA GLU A 8 -5.08 6.85 21.04
C GLU A 8 -4.69 5.47 20.53
N VAL A 9 -4.32 4.57 21.45
CA VAL A 9 -3.83 3.22 21.12
C VAL A 9 -4.38 2.25 22.14
N LEU A 10 -5.12 1.25 21.66
CA LEU A 10 -5.54 0.06 22.39
C LEU A 10 -4.74 -1.13 21.89
N LEU A 11 -4.31 -2.02 22.80
CA LEU A 11 -3.56 -3.22 22.46
C LEU A 11 -4.36 -4.46 22.81
N VAL A 12 -4.70 -5.29 21.81
CA VAL A 12 -5.16 -6.66 22.07
C VAL A 12 -3.95 -7.59 22.01
N THR A 13 -3.79 -8.44 23.02
CA THR A 13 -2.60 -9.29 23.19
C THR A 13 -2.99 -10.74 23.44
N SER A 14 -2.07 -11.67 23.17
CA SER A 14 -2.26 -13.11 23.36
C SER A 14 -1.08 -13.73 24.12
N GLY A 15 -1.08 -15.05 24.32
CA GLY A 15 0.10 -15.78 24.82
C GLY A 15 0.18 -16.01 26.34
N ALA A 16 -0.79 -15.52 27.12
CA ALA A 16 -0.88 -15.75 28.57
C ALA A 16 -0.73 -17.24 28.95
N VAL A 17 -1.50 -18.14 28.32
CA VAL A 17 -1.40 -19.61 28.52
C VAL A 17 0.02 -20.14 28.25
N GLY A 18 0.74 -19.61 27.26
CA GLY A 18 2.09 -20.04 26.90
C GLY A 18 3.14 -19.66 27.95
N ILE A 19 3.07 -18.44 28.47
CA ILE A 19 3.90 -17.96 29.59
C ILE A 19 3.57 -18.77 30.85
N GLY A 20 2.28 -18.96 31.12
CA GLY A 20 1.76 -19.75 32.24
C GLY A 20 2.24 -21.19 32.25
N ARG A 21 2.22 -21.87 31.10
CA ARG A 21 2.75 -23.23 30.95
C ARG A 21 4.22 -23.32 31.36
N LYS A 22 5.07 -22.40 30.87
CA LYS A 22 6.49 -22.34 31.25
C LYS A 22 6.66 -22.09 32.76
N ARG A 23 5.89 -21.15 33.33
CA ARG A 23 5.95 -20.78 34.76
C ARG A 23 5.53 -21.94 35.68
N LEU A 24 4.40 -22.57 35.39
CA LEU A 24 3.89 -23.68 36.19
C LEU A 24 4.74 -24.94 36.04
N ASN A 25 5.23 -25.26 34.84
CA ASN A 25 6.17 -26.37 34.64
C ASN A 25 7.44 -26.19 35.49
N LYS A 26 8.04 -24.98 35.48
CA LYS A 26 9.19 -24.68 36.35
C LYS A 26 8.86 -24.88 37.82
N GLN A 27 7.68 -24.44 38.27
CA GLN A 27 7.32 -24.53 39.68
C GLN A 27 7.04 -25.97 40.13
N ILE A 28 6.48 -26.81 39.25
CA ILE A 28 6.28 -28.24 39.51
C ILE A 28 7.62 -28.97 39.63
N LEU A 29 8.55 -28.70 38.71
CA LEU A 29 9.92 -29.25 38.78
C LEU A 29 10.62 -28.86 40.09
N LEU A 30 10.39 -27.66 40.60
CA LEU A 30 10.95 -27.20 41.88
C LEU A 30 10.23 -27.75 43.12
N SER A 31 8.94 -28.13 43.01
CA SER A 31 8.16 -28.69 44.12
C SER A 31 8.15 -30.21 44.20
N ALA A 32 8.66 -30.91 43.17
CA ALA A 32 8.59 -32.37 43.07
C ALA A 32 9.74 -33.07 43.80
N SER A 33 9.40 -33.94 44.76
CA SER A 33 10.36 -34.82 45.42
C SER A 33 10.98 -35.83 44.44
N LEU A 34 12.17 -36.35 44.78
CA LEU A 34 12.92 -37.33 43.96
C LEU A 34 12.10 -38.54 43.47
N PRO A 35 11.21 -39.19 44.27
CA PRO A 35 10.41 -40.31 43.78
C PRO A 35 9.41 -39.93 42.67
N THR A 36 8.94 -38.68 42.66
CA THR A 36 7.95 -38.18 41.69
C THR A 36 8.57 -37.89 40.33
N HIS A 37 9.90 -37.74 40.24
CA HIS A 37 10.62 -37.60 38.97
C HIS A 37 10.60 -38.89 38.12
N VAL A 38 10.45 -40.06 38.75
CA VAL A 38 10.45 -41.37 38.06
C VAL A 38 9.06 -41.73 37.53
N GLN A 39 7.98 -41.28 38.18
CA GLN A 39 6.59 -41.43 37.70
C GLN A 39 6.21 -40.35 36.67
N GLY A 40 7.02 -40.24 35.62
CA GLY A 40 6.90 -39.19 34.61
C GLY A 40 5.50 -39.00 34.01
N ASN A 41 5.24 -37.75 33.61
CA ASN A 41 4.11 -37.30 32.79
C ASN A 41 2.70 -37.20 33.44
N GLN A 42 2.34 -37.95 34.48
CA GLN A 42 0.95 -37.90 35.00
C GLN A 42 0.53 -36.51 35.52
N GLN A 43 1.41 -35.81 36.25
CA GLN A 43 1.11 -34.44 36.68
C GLN A 43 1.07 -33.45 35.51
N MET A 44 1.95 -33.58 34.50
CA MET A 44 1.95 -32.70 33.32
C MET A 44 0.64 -32.82 32.51
N LEU A 45 0.15 -34.03 32.30
CA LEU A 45 -1.14 -34.30 31.64
C LEU A 45 -2.33 -33.68 32.40
N ALA A 46 -2.21 -33.45 33.71
CA ALA A 46 -3.22 -32.77 34.51
C ALA A 46 -3.20 -31.24 34.35
N LEU A 47 -2.08 -30.61 33.95
CA LEU A 47 -2.05 -29.17 33.62
C LEU A 47 -2.64 -28.86 32.26
N GLU A 48 -2.47 -29.74 31.27
CA GLU A 48 -3.07 -29.52 29.95
C GLU A 48 -4.62 -29.48 30.03
N LYS A 49 -5.19 -30.18 31.02
CA LYS A 49 -6.63 -30.11 31.38
C LYS A 49 -7.03 -28.85 32.16
N LYS A 50 -6.08 -28.02 32.62
CA LYS A 50 -6.32 -26.80 33.42
C LYS A 50 -5.81 -25.53 32.72
N LYS A 51 -6.29 -25.29 31.48
CA LYS A 51 -5.96 -24.08 30.69
C LYS A 51 -6.12 -22.77 31.47
N GLY A 52 -7.22 -22.61 32.22
CA GLY A 52 -7.46 -21.40 33.02
C GLY A 52 -6.42 -21.15 34.12
N ALA A 53 -5.87 -22.20 34.74
CA ALA A 53 -4.79 -22.05 35.72
C ALA A 53 -3.47 -21.60 35.06
N MET A 54 -3.16 -22.10 33.86
CA MET A 54 -2.04 -21.60 33.07
C MET A 54 -2.25 -20.14 32.68
N ALA A 55 -3.44 -19.79 32.18
CA ALA A 55 -3.77 -18.41 31.83
C ALA A 55 -3.60 -17.44 33.00
N ALA A 56 -4.20 -17.74 34.16
CA ALA A 56 -4.08 -16.90 35.36
C ALA A 56 -2.61 -16.69 35.78
N ALA A 57 -1.81 -17.76 35.82
CA ALA A 57 -0.39 -17.67 36.21
C ALA A 57 0.47 -16.91 35.18
N GLY A 58 0.10 -16.96 33.90
CA GLY A 58 0.79 -16.30 32.80
C GLY A 58 0.39 -14.85 32.57
N GLN A 59 -0.89 -14.51 32.76
CA GLN A 59 -1.44 -13.17 32.56
C GLN A 59 -0.78 -12.13 33.47
N ILE A 60 -0.46 -12.50 34.72
CA ILE A 60 0.32 -11.66 35.64
C ILE A 60 1.70 -11.34 35.05
N GLY A 61 2.39 -12.34 34.47
CA GLY A 61 3.71 -12.14 33.87
C GLY A 61 3.64 -11.34 32.57
N LEU A 62 2.57 -11.49 31.80
CA LEU A 62 2.34 -10.76 30.56
C LEU A 62 2.09 -9.26 30.80
N ILE A 63 1.22 -8.91 31.75
CA ILE A 63 1.00 -7.50 32.11
C ILE A 63 2.25 -6.88 32.74
N SER A 64 2.92 -7.57 33.67
CA SER A 64 4.16 -7.05 34.27
C SER A 64 5.26 -6.77 33.22
N LEU A 65 5.34 -7.59 32.16
CA LEU A 65 6.24 -7.32 31.03
C LEU A 65 5.84 -6.06 30.26
N TYR A 66 4.56 -5.90 29.90
CA TYR A 66 4.09 -4.70 29.21
C TYR A 66 4.23 -3.44 30.07
N GLU A 67 3.86 -3.51 31.35
CA GLU A 67 4.03 -2.43 32.34
C GLU A 67 5.49 -1.98 32.39
N THR A 68 6.44 -2.93 32.50
CA THR A 68 7.88 -2.62 32.44
C THR A 68 8.26 -1.93 31.13
N LEU A 69 7.79 -2.45 29.99
CA LEU A 69 8.13 -1.92 28.67
C LEU A 69 7.53 -0.54 28.38
N PHE A 70 6.30 -0.26 28.83
CA PHE A 70 5.65 1.04 28.68
C PHE A 70 6.18 2.08 29.68
N SER A 71 6.53 1.66 30.90
CA SER A 71 7.17 2.53 31.90
C SER A 71 8.51 3.09 31.43
N LEU A 72 9.27 2.36 30.59
CA LEU A 72 10.51 2.86 29.96
C LEU A 72 10.29 4.03 28.99
N TYR A 73 9.05 4.33 28.63
CA TYR A 73 8.66 5.44 27.75
C TYR A 73 7.69 6.43 28.43
N ASP A 74 7.58 6.38 29.76
CA ASP A 74 6.64 7.19 30.57
C ASP A 74 5.17 7.03 30.15
N VAL A 75 4.79 5.86 29.63
CA VAL A 75 3.41 5.55 29.22
C VAL A 75 2.74 4.69 30.29
N ALA A 76 1.60 5.13 30.81
CA ALA A 76 0.75 4.31 31.67
C ALA A 76 -0.01 3.26 30.82
N CYS A 77 -0.14 2.03 31.33
CA CYS A 77 -0.99 1.00 30.75
C CYS A 77 -1.95 0.41 31.79
N SER A 78 -3.11 -0.06 31.34
CA SER A 78 -4.10 -0.74 32.18
C SER A 78 -4.42 -2.13 31.63
N GLN A 79 -4.86 -3.04 32.49
CA GLN A 79 -5.36 -4.35 32.08
C GLN A 79 -6.88 -4.29 31.92
N VAL A 80 -7.38 -4.84 30.80
CA VAL A 80 -8.80 -5.13 30.62
C VAL A 80 -8.95 -6.62 30.28
N LEU A 81 -9.79 -7.33 31.03
CA LEU A 81 -10.07 -8.75 30.82
C LEU A 81 -11.54 -8.92 30.45
N VAL A 82 -11.79 -9.62 29.34
CA VAL A 82 -13.13 -9.72 28.74
C VAL A 82 -13.50 -11.18 28.44
N THR A 83 -14.78 -11.48 28.47
CA THR A 83 -15.35 -12.81 28.18
C THR A 83 -16.41 -12.72 27.09
N ALA A 84 -16.73 -13.85 26.44
CA ALA A 84 -17.79 -13.89 25.43
C ALA A 84 -19.18 -13.51 25.98
N SER A 85 -19.40 -13.57 27.29
CA SER A 85 -20.61 -13.08 27.97
C SER A 85 -20.75 -11.55 27.90
N ASP A 86 -19.63 -10.82 27.95
CA ASP A 86 -19.63 -9.35 28.03
C ASP A 86 -20.11 -8.72 26.73
N PHE A 87 -19.91 -9.42 25.61
CA PHE A 87 -20.41 -9.02 24.29
C PHE A 87 -21.87 -9.40 24.03
N LYS A 88 -22.55 -10.16 24.90
CA LYS A 88 -23.96 -10.56 24.67
C LYS A 88 -24.95 -9.45 25.03
N THR A 89 -24.78 -8.84 26.19
CA THR A 89 -25.73 -7.84 26.73
C THR A 89 -25.31 -6.42 26.33
N ALA A 90 -26.22 -5.64 25.75
CA ALA A 90 -25.95 -4.26 25.33
C ALA A 90 -25.38 -3.38 26.47
N GLN A 91 -25.86 -3.56 27.70
CA GLN A 91 -25.33 -2.86 28.88
C GLN A 91 -23.86 -3.20 29.16
N ASN A 92 -23.46 -4.47 29.04
CA ASN A 92 -22.08 -4.88 29.29
C ASN A 92 -21.14 -4.32 28.22
N ARG A 93 -21.59 -4.28 26.96
CA ARG A 93 -20.87 -3.65 25.85
C ARG A 93 -20.70 -2.15 26.05
N ALA A 94 -21.76 -1.43 26.43
CA ALA A 94 -21.68 -0.02 26.78
C ALA A 94 -20.69 0.23 27.92
N ASN A 95 -20.83 -0.48 29.05
CA ASN A 95 -19.91 -0.35 30.19
C ASN A 95 -18.44 -0.62 29.80
N MET A 96 -18.19 -1.60 28.94
CA MET A 96 -16.85 -1.93 28.44
C MET A 96 -16.31 -0.83 27.51
N ARG A 97 -17.11 -0.35 26.55
CA ARG A 97 -16.78 0.76 25.66
C ARG A 97 -16.43 2.01 26.47
N ASP A 98 -17.31 2.40 27.39
CA ASP A 98 -17.10 3.57 28.27
C ASP A 98 -15.81 3.41 29.09
N THR A 99 -15.55 2.23 29.65
CA THR A 99 -14.30 1.97 30.40
C THR A 99 -13.07 2.13 29.50
N MET A 100 -13.09 1.62 28.26
CA MET A 100 -11.98 1.74 27.32
C MET A 100 -11.76 3.18 26.85
N LEU A 101 -12.83 3.92 26.54
CA LEU A 101 -12.76 5.33 26.13
C LEU A 101 -12.22 6.21 27.26
N ASN A 102 -12.76 6.09 28.49
CA ASN A 102 -12.25 6.83 29.66
C ASN A 102 -10.76 6.54 29.93
N LEU A 103 -10.28 5.31 29.69
CA LEU A 103 -8.85 4.99 29.81
C LEU A 103 -8.01 5.68 28.73
N LEU A 104 -8.49 5.75 27.49
CA LEU A 104 -7.81 6.44 26.39
C LEU A 104 -7.75 7.95 26.61
N GLU A 105 -8.83 8.56 27.10
CA GLU A 105 -8.91 9.98 27.48
C GLU A 105 -7.92 10.36 28.60
N LEU A 106 -7.68 9.45 29.56
CA LEU A 106 -6.69 9.61 30.63
C LEU A 106 -5.23 9.35 30.17
N ASP A 107 -5.00 9.30 28.87
CA ASP A 107 -3.74 8.95 28.19
C ASP A 107 -3.20 7.53 28.49
N VAL A 108 -3.98 6.68 29.14
CA VAL A 108 -3.60 5.28 29.45
C VAL A 108 -3.74 4.40 28.19
N VAL A 109 -2.85 3.41 28.05
CA VAL A 109 -2.95 2.36 27.01
C VAL A 109 -3.69 1.14 27.58
N PRO A 110 -4.96 0.88 27.21
CA PRO A 110 -5.65 -0.35 27.58
C PRO A 110 -5.04 -1.56 26.87
N ILE A 111 -4.67 -2.56 27.66
CA ILE A 111 -4.18 -3.87 27.22
C ILE A 111 -5.29 -4.89 27.45
N VAL A 112 -5.95 -5.28 26.37
CA VAL A 112 -7.11 -6.18 26.36
C VAL A 112 -6.66 -7.62 26.09
N ASN A 113 -7.18 -8.57 26.86
CA ASN A 113 -7.03 -10.01 26.58
C ASN A 113 -8.31 -10.76 27.01
N GLU A 114 -8.53 -11.95 26.46
CA GLU A 114 -9.59 -12.83 26.94
C GLU A 114 -9.29 -13.31 28.38
N ASN A 115 -10.34 -13.37 29.21
CA ASN A 115 -10.26 -13.93 30.56
C ASN A 115 -10.29 -15.48 30.55
N ASP A 116 -9.31 -16.08 29.86
CA ASP A 116 -9.05 -17.53 29.78
C ASP A 116 -9.12 -18.26 31.16
N ALA A 117 -8.90 -17.53 32.26
CA ALA A 117 -8.95 -18.07 33.63
C ALA A 117 -10.37 -18.47 34.07
N VAL A 118 -11.39 -17.77 33.57
CA VAL A 118 -12.82 -18.00 33.89
C VAL A 118 -13.68 -18.36 32.67
N SER A 119 -13.16 -18.22 31.45
CA SER A 119 -13.76 -18.75 30.20
C SER A 119 -13.79 -20.30 30.18
N ALA A 120 -14.58 -20.89 31.07
CA ALA A 120 -14.76 -22.34 31.23
C ALA A 120 -16.05 -22.82 30.55
N SER A 121 -16.12 -22.72 29.22
CA SER A 121 -17.24 -23.27 28.42
C SER A 121 -16.97 -24.73 28.01
N PRO A 122 -17.83 -25.70 28.38
CA PRO A 122 -17.70 -27.09 27.94
C PRO A 122 -17.85 -27.28 26.41
N ASP A 123 -18.63 -26.41 25.77
CA ASP A 123 -19.11 -26.57 24.39
C ASP A 123 -18.18 -26.00 23.31
N GLY A 124 -17.03 -25.45 23.70
CA GLY A 124 -16.03 -24.88 22.80
C GLY A 124 -16.28 -23.42 22.40
N THR A 125 -15.33 -22.56 22.78
CA THR A 125 -14.88 -21.37 22.04
C THR A 125 -15.96 -20.57 21.26
N VAL A 126 -16.62 -19.64 21.95
CA VAL A 126 -17.26 -18.49 21.26
C VAL A 126 -16.19 -17.53 20.73
N PHE A 127 -15.04 -17.47 21.40
CA PHE A 127 -13.80 -16.94 20.85
C PHE A 127 -12.85 -18.08 20.52
N THR A 128 -12.59 -18.27 19.23
CA THR A 128 -11.67 -19.30 18.72
C THR A 128 -10.26 -18.74 18.52
N ASP A 129 -10.13 -17.44 18.32
CA ASP A 129 -8.86 -16.70 18.23
C ASP A 129 -9.03 -15.23 18.69
N ASN A 130 -7.92 -14.59 19.09
CA ASN A 130 -7.92 -13.19 19.52
C ASN A 130 -8.18 -12.21 18.36
N ASP A 131 -8.08 -12.67 17.10
CA ASP A 131 -8.49 -11.92 15.92
C ASP A 131 -9.98 -11.51 16.00
N SER A 132 -10.86 -12.45 16.38
CA SER A 132 -12.29 -12.20 16.55
C SER A 132 -12.58 -11.25 17.71
N LEU A 133 -11.82 -11.36 18.80
CA LEU A 133 -11.92 -10.41 19.92
C LEU A 133 -11.49 -9.00 19.48
N THR A 134 -10.41 -8.90 18.71
CA THR A 134 -9.91 -7.61 18.19
C THR A 134 -10.92 -6.97 17.25
N ALA A 135 -11.58 -7.75 16.41
CA ALA A 135 -12.65 -7.28 15.53
C ALA A 135 -13.85 -6.71 16.32
N LEU A 136 -14.33 -7.42 17.35
CA LEU A 136 -15.43 -6.97 18.20
C LEU A 136 -15.08 -5.73 19.01
N VAL A 137 -13.92 -5.73 19.68
CA VAL A 137 -13.45 -4.56 20.44
C VAL A 137 -13.28 -3.36 19.52
N GLY A 138 -12.71 -3.55 18.32
CA GLY A 138 -12.55 -2.51 17.32
C GLY A 138 -13.89 -1.94 16.82
N GLY A 139 -14.89 -2.79 16.59
CA GLY A 139 -16.26 -2.35 16.24
C GLY A 139 -16.93 -1.57 17.37
N GLU A 140 -16.91 -2.10 18.59
CA GLU A 140 -17.56 -1.46 19.75
C GLU A 140 -16.95 -0.11 20.13
N ILE A 141 -15.67 0.14 19.85
CA ILE A 141 -15.02 1.46 20.04
C ILE A 141 -14.98 2.33 18.77
N GLU A 142 -15.58 1.89 17.66
CA GLU A 142 -15.55 2.57 16.34
C GLU A 142 -14.11 2.93 15.88
N ALA A 143 -13.20 1.96 15.98
CA ALA A 143 -11.78 2.17 15.72
C ALA A 143 -11.52 2.69 14.29
N GLY A 144 -10.80 3.81 14.18
CA GLY A 144 -10.42 4.38 12.88
C GLY A 144 -9.42 3.54 12.08
N LEU A 145 -8.65 2.67 12.75
CA LEU A 145 -7.72 1.72 12.12
C LEU A 145 -7.46 0.53 13.05
N LEU A 146 -7.60 -0.68 12.53
CA LEU A 146 -7.29 -1.93 13.22
C LEU A 146 -6.09 -2.61 12.55
N MET A 147 -5.07 -3.01 13.33
CA MET A 147 -3.86 -3.69 12.81
C MET A 147 -3.79 -5.13 13.33
N LEU A 148 -3.88 -6.11 12.44
CA LEU A 148 -3.66 -7.52 12.72
C LEU A 148 -2.20 -7.88 12.38
N LEU A 149 -1.35 -7.89 13.42
CA LEU A 149 0.07 -8.23 13.29
C LEU A 149 0.27 -9.75 13.43
N THR A 150 0.74 -10.39 12.36
CA THR A 150 0.83 -11.85 12.23
C THR A 150 2.23 -12.30 11.79
N ASP A 151 2.47 -13.61 11.70
CA ASP A 151 3.71 -14.22 11.20
C ASP A 151 3.88 -14.13 9.67
N VAL A 152 2.79 -13.97 8.92
CA VAL A 152 2.77 -13.81 7.45
C VAL A 152 2.81 -12.32 7.03
N GLU A 153 3.28 -12.03 5.81
CA GLU A 153 3.42 -10.64 5.33
C GLU A 153 2.10 -9.96 4.99
N GLY A 154 1.10 -10.75 4.56
CA GLY A 154 -0.24 -10.30 4.20
C GLY A 154 -1.06 -11.45 3.59
N LEU A 155 -2.18 -11.12 2.95
CA LEU A 155 -2.95 -12.06 2.15
C LEU A 155 -2.26 -12.26 0.79
N TYR A 156 -1.97 -13.50 0.41
CA TYR A 156 -1.42 -13.83 -0.91
C TYR A 156 -2.51 -14.32 -1.87
N ASN A 157 -2.37 -14.03 -3.16
CA ASN A 157 -3.26 -14.54 -4.21
C ASN A 157 -3.18 -16.07 -4.41
N LYS A 158 -2.05 -16.68 -4.04
CA LYS A 158 -1.74 -18.11 -4.11
C LYS A 158 -1.07 -18.54 -2.80
N PRO A 159 -1.05 -19.83 -2.45
CA PRO A 159 -0.29 -20.32 -1.30
C PRO A 159 1.18 -19.84 -1.39
N PRO A 160 1.78 -19.33 -0.31
CA PRO A 160 3.15 -18.77 -0.33
C PRO A 160 4.23 -19.81 -0.64
N SER A 161 3.89 -21.10 -0.65
CA SER A 161 4.72 -22.20 -1.13
C SER A 161 4.81 -22.32 -2.66
N GLN A 162 4.00 -21.57 -3.43
CA GLN A 162 4.03 -21.58 -4.89
C GLN A 162 4.82 -20.40 -5.46
N PRO A 163 5.70 -20.62 -6.46
CA PRO A 163 6.39 -19.52 -7.14
C PRO A 163 5.38 -18.62 -7.87
N GLY A 164 5.53 -17.30 -7.71
CA GLY A 164 4.62 -16.30 -8.26
C GLY A 164 3.40 -15.97 -7.38
N ALA A 165 3.44 -16.31 -6.08
CA ALA A 165 2.53 -15.72 -5.09
C ALA A 165 2.84 -14.21 -4.94
N LYS A 166 1.81 -13.36 -5.04
CA LYS A 166 1.88 -11.92 -4.78
C LYS A 166 1.01 -11.57 -3.58
N ILE A 167 1.46 -10.61 -2.78
CA ILE A 167 0.65 -10.00 -1.71
C ILE A 167 -0.43 -9.14 -2.35
N ILE A 168 -1.65 -9.25 -1.84
CA ILE A 168 -2.79 -8.39 -2.19
C ILE A 168 -2.68 -7.14 -1.33
N SER A 169 -2.42 -5.97 -1.93
CA SER A 169 -2.31 -4.69 -1.20
C SER A 169 -3.65 -4.19 -0.67
N VAL A 170 -4.73 -4.34 -1.46
CA VAL A 170 -6.10 -3.95 -1.09
C VAL A 170 -7.07 -5.11 -1.32
N PHE A 171 -7.75 -5.55 -0.27
CA PHE A 171 -8.81 -6.55 -0.34
C PHE A 171 -10.09 -5.92 -0.89
N ARG A 172 -10.60 -6.48 -1.99
CA ARG A 172 -11.92 -6.14 -2.57
C ARG A 172 -12.82 -7.38 -2.49
N PRO A 173 -14.01 -7.32 -1.86
CA PRO A 173 -14.89 -8.49 -1.69
C PRO A 173 -15.30 -9.18 -3.00
N GLU A 174 -15.30 -8.43 -4.11
CA GLU A 174 -15.68 -8.90 -5.46
C GLU A 174 -14.62 -9.81 -6.10
N ASN A 175 -13.36 -9.75 -5.67
CA ASN A 175 -12.27 -10.59 -6.17
C ASN A 175 -12.25 -11.94 -5.43
N SER A 176 -13.17 -12.84 -5.79
CA SER A 176 -13.35 -14.18 -5.18
C SER A 176 -12.30 -15.24 -5.57
N ASP A 177 -11.18 -14.83 -6.19
CA ASP A 177 -10.16 -15.71 -6.79
C ASP A 177 -8.93 -16.00 -5.88
N PHE A 178 -9.07 -15.87 -4.56
CA PHE A 178 -8.00 -16.25 -3.61
C PHE A 178 -8.22 -17.66 -3.04
N LYS A 179 -7.23 -18.55 -3.21
CA LYS A 179 -7.22 -19.85 -2.52
C LYS A 179 -6.66 -19.69 -1.12
N ILE A 180 -7.53 -19.81 -0.11
CA ILE A 180 -7.14 -19.84 1.31
C ILE A 180 -6.11 -20.96 1.53
N GLY A 181 -4.87 -20.57 1.81
CA GLY A 181 -3.78 -21.51 2.12
C GLY A 181 -4.04 -22.26 3.43
N GLU A 182 -3.56 -23.51 3.50
CA GLU A 182 -3.72 -24.36 4.69
C GLU A 182 -3.03 -23.79 5.94
N LYS A 183 -3.50 -24.26 7.11
CA LYS A 183 -3.11 -23.80 8.44
C LYS A 183 -1.59 -23.93 8.66
N SER A 184 -0.96 -22.88 9.19
CA SER A 184 0.39 -23.01 9.77
C SER A 184 0.33 -23.89 11.02
N SER A 185 1.37 -24.69 11.26
CA SER A 185 1.37 -25.75 12.28
C SER A 185 1.46 -25.26 13.74
N VAL A 186 1.50 -23.94 13.96
CA VAL A 186 1.81 -23.32 15.25
C VAL A 186 0.73 -22.32 15.73
N GLY A 187 -0.13 -21.84 14.82
CA GLY A 187 -1.25 -20.94 15.13
C GLY A 187 -2.57 -21.67 15.34
N ARG A 188 -3.49 -21.13 16.18
CA ARG A 188 -4.81 -21.74 16.40
C ARG A 188 -5.84 -21.32 15.33
N GLY A 189 -5.78 -20.08 14.83
CA GLY A 189 -6.56 -19.61 13.68
C GLY A 189 -5.72 -19.45 12.41
N GLY A 190 -6.20 -20.02 11.31
CA GLY A 190 -5.60 -19.87 9.98
C GLY A 190 -5.98 -18.55 9.29
N MET A 191 -5.51 -18.36 8.05
CA MET A 191 -5.77 -17.15 7.25
C MET A 191 -7.27 -16.84 7.09
N GLY A 192 -8.13 -17.86 6.96
CA GLY A 192 -9.59 -17.67 6.88
C GLY A 192 -10.15 -16.86 8.06
N ALA A 193 -9.81 -17.23 9.30
CA ALA A 193 -10.28 -16.53 10.50
C ALA A 193 -9.83 -15.06 10.56
N LYS A 194 -8.69 -14.72 9.95
CA LYS A 194 -8.19 -13.33 9.86
C LYS A 194 -8.95 -12.51 8.82
N ILE A 195 -9.32 -13.13 7.69
CA ILE A 195 -10.22 -12.52 6.69
C ILE A 195 -11.60 -12.31 7.31
N ASP A 196 -12.17 -13.33 7.96
CA ASP A 196 -13.47 -13.26 8.62
C ASP A 196 -13.50 -12.17 9.70
N ALA A 197 -12.44 -12.08 10.52
CA ALA A 197 -12.29 -11.03 11.53
C ALA A 197 -12.17 -9.63 10.90
N ALA A 198 -11.39 -9.46 9.83
CA ALA A 198 -11.24 -8.18 9.15
C ALA A 198 -12.55 -7.71 8.49
N GLN A 199 -13.28 -8.61 7.83
CA GLN A 199 -14.60 -8.33 7.27
C GLN A 199 -15.63 -8.01 8.37
N SER A 200 -15.60 -8.77 9.47
CA SER A 200 -16.50 -8.55 10.62
C SER A 200 -16.26 -7.19 11.27
N ALA A 201 -15.00 -6.81 11.52
CA ALA A 201 -14.63 -5.50 12.05
C ALA A 201 -15.17 -4.35 11.17
N ILE A 202 -14.99 -4.46 9.85
CA ILE A 202 -15.49 -3.49 8.87
C ILE A 202 -17.02 -3.37 8.91
N SER A 203 -17.73 -4.51 8.93
CA SER A 203 -19.20 -4.51 9.02
C SER A 203 -19.74 -3.95 10.34
N GLN A 204 -18.90 -3.91 11.38
CA GLN A 204 -19.20 -3.34 12.70
C GLN A 204 -18.78 -1.87 12.84
N GLY A 205 -18.27 -1.22 11.78
CA GLY A 205 -17.97 0.22 11.77
C GLY A 205 -16.49 0.60 11.84
N VAL A 206 -15.56 -0.36 11.79
CA VAL A 206 -14.12 -0.05 11.66
C VAL A 206 -13.82 0.48 10.26
N ASN A 207 -13.24 1.68 10.17
CA ASN A 207 -12.99 2.35 8.88
C ASN A 207 -12.00 1.58 7.99
N ALA A 208 -10.93 1.04 8.58
CA ALA A 208 -9.86 0.34 7.89
C ALA A 208 -9.25 -0.77 8.77
N VAL A 209 -8.92 -1.91 8.16
CA VAL A 209 -8.21 -3.02 8.80
C VAL A 209 -6.95 -3.35 7.98
N VAL A 210 -5.81 -3.54 8.61
CA VAL A 210 -4.55 -3.91 7.95
C VAL A 210 -4.01 -5.22 8.53
N ILE A 211 -3.76 -6.21 7.67
CA ILE A 211 -3.04 -7.45 8.01
C ILE A 211 -1.60 -7.30 7.55
N ALA A 212 -0.63 -7.39 8.46
CA ALA A 212 0.80 -7.24 8.14
C ALA A 212 1.70 -8.11 9.05
N SER A 213 2.95 -8.34 8.63
CA SER A 213 3.90 -9.08 9.48
C SER A 213 4.33 -8.28 10.71
N GLY A 214 4.09 -8.84 11.89
CA GLY A 214 4.58 -8.30 13.17
C GLY A 214 6.09 -8.47 13.36
N MET A 215 6.76 -9.25 12.51
CA MET A 215 8.23 -9.43 12.54
C MET A 215 8.98 -8.30 11.83
N MET A 216 8.29 -7.48 11.03
CA MET A 216 8.91 -6.39 10.27
C MET A 216 9.20 -5.18 11.16
N TYR A 217 10.46 -4.75 11.20
CA TYR A 217 10.87 -3.60 12.01
C TYR A 217 10.17 -2.31 11.56
N GLY A 218 9.56 -1.59 12.51
CA GLY A 218 8.90 -0.32 12.25
C GLY A 218 7.53 -0.43 11.55
N VAL A 219 6.98 -1.63 11.33
CA VAL A 219 5.72 -1.87 10.59
C VAL A 219 4.57 -0.93 11.00
N VAL A 220 4.33 -0.78 12.31
CA VAL A 220 3.30 0.12 12.87
C VAL A 220 3.52 1.58 12.45
N GLY A 221 4.77 2.04 12.41
CA GLY A 221 5.11 3.41 12.01
C GLY A 221 5.02 3.64 10.50
N SER A 222 5.17 2.59 9.69
CA SER A 222 5.04 2.65 8.23
C SER A 222 3.58 2.55 7.77
N ILE A 223 2.77 1.69 8.40
CA ILE A 223 1.31 1.64 8.18
C ILE A 223 0.68 3.01 8.50
N MET A 224 1.08 3.64 9.61
CA MET A 224 0.60 4.98 9.99
C MET A 224 1.06 6.12 9.08
N LYS A 225 1.99 5.86 8.15
CA LYS A 225 2.38 6.80 7.07
C LYS A 225 1.66 6.54 5.75
N GLY A 226 0.79 5.52 5.68
CA GLY A 226 0.13 5.13 4.43
C GLY A 226 1.00 4.30 3.48
N SER A 227 2.14 3.77 3.93
CA SER A 227 2.94 2.85 3.10
C SER A 227 2.16 1.55 2.82
N SER A 228 2.15 1.11 1.56
CA SER A 228 1.48 -0.14 1.14
C SER A 228 2.21 -1.38 1.68
N LEU A 229 1.92 -1.73 2.95
CA LEU A 229 2.49 -2.88 3.65
C LEU A 229 1.39 -3.85 4.06
N GLY A 230 1.52 -5.11 3.63
CA GLY A 230 0.53 -6.15 3.88
C GLY A 230 -0.75 -5.95 3.07
N THR A 231 -1.90 -6.23 3.68
CA THR A 231 -3.22 -6.17 3.04
C THR A 231 -4.16 -5.23 3.79
N LEU A 232 -4.62 -4.19 3.11
CA LEU A 232 -5.63 -3.24 3.58
C LEU A 232 -7.04 -3.72 3.21
N PHE A 233 -7.96 -3.68 4.16
CA PHE A 233 -9.39 -3.90 3.99
C PHE A 233 -10.09 -2.59 4.39
N VAL A 234 -11.11 -2.16 3.64
CA VAL A 234 -11.83 -0.89 3.86
C VAL A 234 -13.32 -1.05 3.59
N ALA A 235 -14.16 -0.36 4.39
CA ALA A 235 -15.62 -0.49 4.37
C ALA A 235 -16.24 0.00 3.05
N ASN A 236 -15.79 1.16 2.59
CA ASN A 236 -15.87 1.54 1.19
C ASN A 236 -14.43 1.54 0.67
N PRO A 237 -14.05 0.67 -0.29
CA PRO A 237 -12.95 0.97 -1.21
C PRO A 237 -13.42 2.16 -2.06
N GLY A 238 -13.28 3.35 -1.50
CA GLY A 238 -14.04 4.55 -1.86
C GLY A 238 -13.61 5.12 -3.20
N VAL A 239 -14.07 4.51 -4.29
CA VAL A 239 -13.86 4.93 -5.69
C VAL A 239 -12.45 5.48 -5.92
N GLU A 240 -11.45 4.70 -5.50
CA GLU A 240 -10.26 4.66 -6.33
C GLU A 240 -10.73 4.19 -7.69
N SER A 241 -10.50 5.01 -8.72
CA SER A 241 -10.80 4.63 -10.09
C SER A 241 -10.20 3.25 -10.39
N PRO A 242 -10.83 2.42 -11.25
CA PRO A 242 -10.26 1.14 -11.69
C PRO A 242 -8.79 1.22 -12.13
N ASP A 243 -8.36 2.43 -12.50
CA ASP A 243 -7.02 2.87 -12.88
C ASP A 243 -5.97 2.97 -11.72
N SER A 244 -6.29 2.67 -10.44
CA SER A 244 -5.29 2.71 -9.33
C SER A 244 -4.31 1.53 -9.33
N MET A 245 -3.56 1.40 -10.42
CA MET A 245 -2.40 0.50 -10.49
C MET A 245 -1.35 0.86 -9.43
N SER A 246 -0.69 -0.15 -8.87
CA SER A 246 0.51 0.12 -8.06
C SER A 246 1.61 0.77 -8.90
N VAL A 247 2.53 1.47 -8.24
CA VAL A 247 3.66 2.15 -8.91
C VAL A 247 4.50 1.19 -9.77
N GLU A 248 4.63 -0.07 -9.35
CA GLU A 248 5.32 -1.13 -10.08
C GLU A 248 4.53 -1.61 -11.31
N GLU A 249 3.21 -1.80 -11.16
CA GLU A 249 2.32 -2.20 -12.26
C GLU A 249 2.23 -1.10 -13.31
N MET A 250 2.10 0.16 -12.90
CA MET A 250 2.14 1.33 -13.76
C MET A 250 3.47 1.41 -14.56
N ALA A 251 4.61 1.21 -13.91
CA ALA A 251 5.91 1.20 -14.59
C ALA A 251 6.05 0.01 -15.58
N THR A 252 5.48 -1.14 -15.23
CA THR A 252 5.47 -2.34 -16.09
C THR A 252 4.53 -2.16 -17.29
N ALA A 253 3.33 -1.64 -17.08
CA ALA A 253 2.33 -1.40 -18.12
C ALA A 253 2.77 -0.30 -19.11
N ALA A 254 3.41 0.76 -18.63
CA ALA A 254 4.03 1.77 -19.49
C ALA A 254 5.15 1.17 -20.38
N ARG A 255 5.90 0.19 -19.87
CA ARG A 255 6.95 -0.54 -20.62
C ARG A 255 6.35 -1.49 -21.66
N GLU A 256 5.26 -2.18 -21.33
CA GLU A 256 4.53 -3.01 -22.30
C GLU A 256 3.86 -2.17 -23.39
N GLY A 257 3.22 -1.06 -23.02
CA GLY A 257 2.66 -0.07 -23.95
C GLY A 257 3.71 0.57 -24.86
N CYS A 258 4.94 0.78 -24.37
CA CYS A 258 6.06 1.22 -25.20
C CYS A 258 6.41 0.19 -26.30
N HIS A 259 6.40 -1.11 -25.99
CA HIS A 259 6.60 -2.16 -26.99
C HIS A 259 5.43 -2.26 -27.97
N GLN A 260 4.19 -2.08 -27.51
CA GLN A 260 3.01 -2.00 -28.38
C GLN A 260 3.12 -0.83 -29.37
N LEU A 261 3.51 0.37 -28.92
CA LEU A 261 3.75 1.55 -29.76
C LEU A 261 4.91 1.39 -30.76
N GLN A 262 5.97 0.66 -30.38
CA GLN A 262 7.08 0.32 -31.28
C GLN A 262 6.64 -0.61 -32.42
N ALA A 263 5.70 -1.53 -32.16
CA ALA A 263 5.21 -2.50 -33.13
C ALA A 263 4.24 -1.92 -34.17
N LEU A 264 3.69 -0.71 -33.93
CA LEU A 264 2.81 -0.02 -34.88
C LEU A 264 3.56 0.47 -36.13
N SER A 265 2.81 0.75 -37.20
CA SER A 265 3.33 1.41 -38.40
C SER A 265 3.65 2.90 -38.14
N SER A 266 4.37 3.53 -39.07
CA SER A 266 4.60 4.98 -39.06
C SER A 266 3.29 5.77 -39.14
N GLU A 267 2.34 5.30 -39.96
CA GLU A 267 1.05 5.94 -40.18
C GLU A 267 0.15 5.81 -38.95
N GLU A 268 0.15 4.64 -38.30
CA GLU A 268 -0.58 4.41 -37.04
C GLU A 268 -0.06 5.32 -35.92
N ARG A 269 1.27 5.48 -35.79
CA ARG A 269 1.87 6.42 -34.83
C ARG A 269 1.54 7.88 -35.13
N ALA A 270 1.51 8.28 -36.41
CA ALA A 270 1.12 9.63 -36.79
C ALA A 270 -0.37 9.88 -36.49
N ASN A 271 -1.24 8.90 -36.77
CA ASN A 271 -2.67 8.97 -36.48
C ASN A 271 -2.95 9.18 -34.98
N ILE A 272 -2.24 8.48 -34.09
CA ILE A 272 -2.33 8.71 -32.63
C ILE A 272 -2.06 10.18 -32.28
N LEU A 273 -1.03 10.81 -32.87
CA LEU A 273 -0.69 12.21 -32.61
C LEU A 273 -1.76 13.17 -33.14
N PHE A 274 -2.33 12.91 -34.32
CA PHE A 274 -3.47 13.68 -34.84
C PHE A 274 -4.69 13.57 -33.92
N CYS A 275 -5.08 12.37 -33.49
CA CYS A 275 -6.19 12.16 -32.56
C CYS A 275 -5.97 12.88 -31.22
N ILE A 276 -4.76 12.86 -30.66
CA ILE A 276 -4.44 13.61 -29.44
C ILE A 276 -4.60 15.12 -29.66
N ALA A 277 -4.11 15.67 -30.78
CA ALA A 277 -4.24 17.09 -31.09
C ALA A 277 -5.71 17.53 -31.25
N ASP A 278 -6.52 16.71 -31.91
CA ASP A 278 -7.95 16.99 -32.14
C ASP A 278 -8.76 16.90 -30.84
N GLU A 279 -8.52 15.87 -30.02
CA GLU A 279 -9.24 15.68 -28.75
C GLU A 279 -8.85 16.75 -27.71
N LEU A 280 -7.62 17.29 -27.76
CA LEU A 280 -7.21 18.47 -26.99
C LEU A 280 -7.98 19.74 -27.41
N LYS A 281 -8.16 19.99 -28.71
CA LYS A 281 -8.93 21.16 -29.20
C LYS A 281 -10.42 21.03 -28.86
N LYS A 282 -11.00 19.85 -29.06
CA LYS A 282 -12.41 19.51 -28.75
C LYS A 282 -12.74 19.65 -27.26
N ASN A 283 -11.84 19.24 -26.36
CA ASN A 283 -12.04 19.33 -24.90
C ASN A 283 -11.50 20.61 -24.26
N SER A 284 -11.03 21.58 -25.05
CA SER A 284 -10.47 22.88 -24.60
C SER A 284 -11.23 23.52 -23.42
N LYS A 285 -12.56 23.67 -23.54
CA LYS A 285 -13.43 24.24 -22.49
C LYS A 285 -13.38 23.45 -21.18
N THR A 286 -13.36 22.12 -21.26
CA THR A 286 -13.27 21.21 -20.11
C THR A 286 -11.90 21.34 -19.43
N ILE A 287 -10.82 21.36 -20.21
CA ILE A 287 -9.44 21.52 -19.73
C ILE A 287 -9.25 22.87 -19.04
N LEU A 288 -9.74 23.96 -19.63
CA LEU A 288 -9.62 25.32 -19.07
C LEU A 288 -10.43 25.47 -17.77
N ASN A 289 -11.63 24.89 -17.67
CA ASN A 289 -12.42 24.93 -16.43
C ASN A 289 -11.78 24.09 -15.32
N ALA A 290 -11.14 22.95 -15.66
CA ALA A 290 -10.34 22.18 -14.72
C ALA A 290 -9.11 22.99 -14.24
N ASN A 291 -8.33 23.56 -15.16
CA ASN A 291 -7.17 24.38 -14.81
C ASN A 291 -7.54 25.57 -13.91
N ARG A 292 -8.72 26.18 -14.10
CA ARG A 292 -9.22 27.23 -13.21
C ARG A 292 -9.50 26.74 -11.80
N LYS A 293 -10.00 25.51 -11.62
CA LYS A 293 -10.17 24.89 -10.29
C LYS A 293 -8.81 24.60 -9.65
N ASP A 294 -7.87 24.05 -10.41
CA ASP A 294 -6.50 23.75 -9.95
C ASP A 294 -5.80 25.03 -9.48
N LEU A 295 -5.90 26.13 -10.24
CA LEU A 295 -5.36 27.44 -9.87
C LEU A 295 -5.99 28.02 -8.60
N LEU A 296 -7.31 27.88 -8.42
CA LEU A 296 -8.00 28.33 -7.20
C LEU A 296 -7.64 27.49 -5.96
N ALA A 297 -7.33 26.20 -6.14
CA ALA A 297 -6.78 25.38 -5.07
C ALA A 297 -5.33 25.79 -4.76
N ALA A 298 -4.50 25.96 -5.80
CA ALA A 298 -3.11 26.35 -5.67
C ALA A 298 -2.91 27.74 -5.04
N GLN A 299 -3.84 28.69 -5.23
CA GLN A 299 -3.84 30.00 -4.57
C GLN A 299 -4.18 29.96 -3.07
N LYS A 300 -4.87 28.92 -2.59
CA LYS A 300 -5.15 28.72 -1.16
C LYS A 300 -3.96 28.10 -0.42
N SER A 301 -3.13 27.37 -1.16
CA SER A 301 -1.82 26.92 -0.72
C SER A 301 -0.81 28.06 -0.85
N SER A 302 0.17 28.16 0.05
CA SER A 302 1.25 29.17 -0.05
C SER A 302 2.29 28.82 -1.12
N ILE A 303 1.85 28.78 -2.39
CA ILE A 303 2.66 28.47 -3.56
C ILE A 303 3.20 29.76 -4.19
N ASP A 304 4.45 29.71 -4.65
CA ASP A 304 5.16 30.80 -5.33
C ASP A 304 4.39 31.36 -6.54
N GLU A 305 4.35 32.70 -6.69
CA GLU A 305 3.63 33.38 -7.77
C GLU A 305 4.14 32.99 -9.16
N GLY A 306 5.44 32.69 -9.28
CA GLY A 306 6.02 32.16 -10.51
C GLY A 306 5.33 30.85 -10.89
N LEU A 307 5.30 29.87 -9.97
CA LEU A 307 4.65 28.57 -10.20
C LEU A 307 3.17 28.72 -10.61
N LEU A 308 2.43 29.63 -9.97
CA LEU A 308 1.05 29.95 -10.34
C LEU A 308 0.92 30.51 -11.78
N ALA A 309 1.81 31.41 -12.19
CA ALA A 309 1.84 31.93 -13.56
C ALA A 309 2.17 30.85 -14.61
N ARG A 310 2.95 29.85 -14.21
CA ARG A 310 3.35 28.70 -15.04
C ARG A 310 2.26 27.62 -15.13
N LEU A 311 1.46 27.45 -14.07
CA LEU A 311 0.23 26.65 -14.08
C LEU A 311 -0.85 27.21 -15.01
N LYS A 312 -0.87 28.52 -15.26
CA LYS A 312 -1.91 29.17 -16.07
C LYS A 312 -1.91 28.72 -17.54
N LEU A 313 -2.96 28.00 -17.92
CA LEU A 313 -3.26 27.63 -19.30
C LEU A 313 -4.20 28.66 -19.94
N SER A 314 -3.97 28.98 -21.22
CA SER A 314 -4.86 29.81 -22.05
C SER A 314 -5.26 29.02 -23.29
N GLU A 315 -6.31 29.50 -23.97
CA GLU A 315 -6.79 28.91 -25.23
C GLU A 315 -5.70 28.94 -26.31
N GLU A 316 -5.03 30.08 -26.51
CA GLU A 316 -3.85 30.24 -27.38
C GLU A 316 -2.72 29.23 -27.08
N LYS A 317 -2.46 28.93 -25.80
CA LYS A 317 -1.45 27.93 -25.40
C LYS A 317 -1.90 26.51 -25.77
N LEU A 318 -3.20 26.20 -25.63
CA LEU A 318 -3.76 24.91 -26.06
C LEU A 318 -3.72 24.73 -27.57
N GLU A 319 -4.02 25.79 -28.33
CA GLU A 319 -3.90 25.77 -29.80
C GLU A 319 -2.44 25.56 -30.22
N THR A 320 -1.51 26.34 -29.67
CA THR A 320 -0.06 26.21 -29.94
C THR A 320 0.46 24.81 -29.61
N LEU A 321 -0.03 24.19 -28.53
CA LEU A 321 0.32 22.81 -28.17
C LEU A 321 -0.22 21.80 -29.18
N ALA A 322 -1.49 21.90 -29.55
CA ALA A 322 -2.11 20.98 -30.50
C ALA A 322 -1.52 21.09 -31.91
N ASP A 323 -1.21 22.30 -32.36
CA ASP A 323 -0.56 22.52 -33.66
C ASP A 323 0.90 22.05 -33.63
N GLY A 324 1.61 22.22 -32.52
CA GLY A 324 2.94 21.62 -32.31
C GLY A 324 2.93 20.08 -32.38
N ILE A 325 1.87 19.43 -31.86
CA ILE A 325 1.70 17.96 -31.95
C ILE A 325 1.46 17.55 -33.41
N ARG A 326 0.64 18.29 -34.17
CA ARG A 326 0.41 18.04 -35.61
C ARG A 326 1.70 18.15 -36.42
N CYS A 327 2.51 19.18 -36.19
CA CYS A 327 3.82 19.30 -36.84
C CYS A 327 4.78 18.12 -36.52
N ILE A 328 4.65 17.46 -35.37
CA ILE A 328 5.41 16.24 -35.04
C ILE A 328 4.82 15.01 -35.76
N ALA A 329 3.50 14.96 -35.97
CA ALA A 329 2.82 13.91 -36.73
C ALA A 329 3.15 13.95 -38.23
N GLU A 330 3.33 15.17 -38.78
CA GLU A 330 3.68 15.43 -40.19
C GLU A 330 5.17 15.24 -40.52
N ALA A 331 6.04 15.13 -39.50
CA ALA A 331 7.49 15.01 -39.68
C ALA A 331 7.94 13.59 -40.08
N GLU A 332 9.07 13.48 -40.79
CA GLU A 332 9.67 12.19 -41.17
C GLU A 332 9.83 11.23 -39.98
N GLU A 333 9.52 9.94 -40.19
CA GLU A 333 9.71 8.88 -39.19
C GLU A 333 11.21 8.65 -38.92
N PRO A 334 11.69 8.88 -37.68
CA PRO A 334 13.09 8.77 -37.35
C PRO A 334 13.33 7.71 -36.26
N ILE A 335 12.46 6.70 -36.17
CA ILE A 335 12.73 5.41 -35.53
C ILE A 335 13.07 4.42 -36.67
N GLY A 336 14.13 3.63 -36.51
CA GLY A 336 14.58 2.66 -37.52
C GLY A 336 15.31 3.27 -38.74
N ARG A 337 15.68 4.57 -38.68
CA ARG A 337 16.41 5.24 -39.77
C ARG A 337 17.89 4.86 -39.70
N MET A 338 18.40 4.24 -40.76
CA MET A 338 19.83 4.00 -40.92
C MET A 338 20.58 5.32 -41.14
N LEU A 339 21.44 5.68 -40.19
CA LEU A 339 22.30 6.86 -40.22
C LEU A 339 23.64 6.59 -40.90
N LYS A 340 24.21 5.40 -40.67
CA LYS A 340 25.53 5.02 -41.21
C LYS A 340 25.60 3.52 -41.44
N ARG A 341 26.24 3.12 -42.53
CA ARG A 341 26.58 1.73 -42.86
C ARG A 341 28.08 1.66 -43.09
N THR A 342 28.78 0.71 -42.46
CA THR A 342 30.24 0.59 -42.57
C THR A 342 30.61 -0.89 -42.59
N GLU A 343 31.22 -1.35 -43.66
CA GLU A 343 31.80 -2.70 -43.72
C GLU A 343 33.17 -2.68 -43.03
N LEU A 344 33.33 -3.51 -42.00
CA LEU A 344 34.54 -3.60 -41.17
C LEU A 344 35.49 -4.72 -41.65
N ALA A 345 34.91 -5.77 -42.22
CA ALA A 345 35.59 -6.89 -42.88
C ALA A 345 34.58 -7.54 -43.84
N SER A 346 35.05 -8.41 -44.74
CA SER A 346 34.20 -9.13 -45.71
C SER A 346 32.98 -9.78 -45.03
N GLY A 347 31.79 -9.25 -45.30
CA GLY A 347 30.53 -9.75 -44.73
C GLY A 347 30.19 -9.26 -43.30
N LEU A 348 31.08 -8.49 -42.66
CA LEU A 348 30.83 -7.86 -41.35
C LEU A 348 30.45 -6.39 -41.54
N VAL A 349 29.15 -6.12 -41.63
CA VAL A 349 28.62 -4.76 -41.84
C VAL A 349 28.02 -4.21 -40.54
N LEU A 350 28.58 -3.10 -40.06
CA LEU A 350 28.06 -2.33 -38.95
C LEU A 350 26.99 -1.35 -39.46
N HIS A 351 25.79 -1.42 -38.88
CA HIS A 351 24.73 -0.43 -39.09
C HIS A 351 24.61 0.46 -37.84
N GLN A 352 24.48 1.76 -38.06
CA GLN A 352 24.07 2.73 -37.05
C GLN A 352 22.66 3.17 -37.39
N GLU A 353 21.69 2.84 -36.54
CA GLU A 353 20.26 3.08 -36.75
C GLU A 353 19.68 3.90 -35.58
N THR A 354 18.65 4.70 -35.84
CA THR A 354 17.96 5.45 -34.79
C THR A 354 17.04 4.54 -33.98
N ALA A 355 17.26 4.45 -32.67
CA ALA A 355 16.39 3.73 -31.74
C ALA A 355 15.46 4.69 -30.97
N SER A 356 14.30 4.18 -30.54
CA SER A 356 13.44 4.88 -29.57
C SER A 356 14.10 4.95 -28.19
N ILE A 357 13.88 6.05 -27.46
CA ILE A 357 14.43 6.26 -26.10
C ILE A 357 13.80 5.31 -25.05
N GLY A 358 12.62 4.75 -25.34
CA GLY A 358 11.89 3.88 -24.42
C GLY A 358 10.96 4.66 -23.50
N VAL A 359 10.73 4.15 -22.28
CA VAL A 359 9.90 4.80 -21.26
C VAL A 359 10.69 5.95 -20.62
N LEU A 360 10.07 7.13 -20.54
CA LEU A 360 10.62 8.31 -19.86
C LEU A 360 9.80 8.62 -18.60
N LEU A 361 10.43 8.61 -17.43
CA LEU A 361 9.86 9.19 -16.23
C LEU A 361 10.01 10.72 -16.31
N VAL A 362 8.88 11.43 -16.32
CA VAL A 362 8.84 12.89 -16.46
C VAL A 362 8.10 13.49 -15.27
N ILE A 363 8.81 14.23 -14.42
CA ILE A 363 8.26 14.83 -13.20
C ILE A 363 7.80 16.25 -13.50
N PHE A 364 6.49 16.42 -13.72
CA PHE A 364 5.82 17.72 -13.85
C PHE A 364 4.55 17.78 -13.00
N GLU A 365 4.02 18.99 -12.79
CA GLU A 365 2.71 19.17 -12.17
C GLU A 365 1.63 18.59 -13.09
N SER A 366 1.19 17.39 -12.73
CA SER A 366 0.37 16.54 -13.58
C SER A 366 -1.11 16.90 -13.45
N ARG A 367 -1.88 16.71 -14.53
CA ARG A 367 -3.33 17.03 -14.56
C ARG A 367 -4.10 15.80 -14.99
N LEU A 368 -4.89 15.27 -14.06
CA LEU A 368 -5.80 14.14 -14.26
C LEU A 368 -6.67 14.29 -15.53
N VAL A 369 -7.14 15.50 -15.82
CA VAL A 369 -7.98 15.77 -17.01
C VAL A 369 -7.18 15.65 -18.31
N LEU A 370 -5.94 16.16 -18.37
CA LEU A 370 -5.09 16.02 -19.56
C LEU A 370 -4.65 14.58 -19.77
N HIS A 371 -4.26 13.90 -18.68
CA HIS A 371 -3.89 12.48 -18.71
C HIS A 371 -5.02 11.62 -19.30
N LYS A 372 -6.25 11.74 -18.77
CA LYS A 372 -7.42 10.99 -19.25
C LYS A 372 -7.73 11.25 -20.72
N ILE A 373 -7.63 12.50 -21.19
CA ILE A 373 -7.84 12.85 -22.59
C ILE A 373 -6.80 12.16 -23.50
N ILE A 374 -5.52 12.20 -23.11
CA ILE A 374 -4.44 11.62 -23.92
C ILE A 374 -4.54 10.09 -23.97
N VAL A 375 -4.74 9.41 -22.83
CA VAL A 375 -4.79 7.92 -22.82
C VAL A 375 -6.02 7.37 -23.54
N ASN A 376 -7.17 8.05 -23.46
CA ASN A 376 -8.35 7.68 -24.25
C ASN A 376 -8.08 7.87 -25.75
N ALA A 377 -7.48 9.00 -26.16
CA ALA A 377 -7.16 9.24 -27.56
C ALA A 377 -6.17 8.22 -28.14
N VAL A 378 -5.21 7.71 -27.34
CA VAL A 378 -4.29 6.64 -27.76
C VAL A 378 -5.02 5.29 -27.93
N GLU A 379 -5.90 4.92 -26.99
CA GLU A 379 -6.68 3.68 -27.09
C GLU A 379 -7.65 3.71 -28.30
N GLU A 380 -8.38 4.82 -28.47
CA GLU A 380 -9.30 5.03 -29.58
C GLU A 380 -8.57 5.02 -30.93
N ALA A 381 -7.46 5.76 -31.07
CA ALA A 381 -6.69 5.83 -32.32
C ALA A 381 -6.01 4.51 -32.72
N THR A 382 -5.90 3.55 -31.78
CA THR A 382 -5.29 2.23 -32.01
C THR A 382 -6.29 1.07 -31.99
N ASN A 383 -7.59 1.36 -31.88
CA ASN A 383 -8.66 0.36 -31.67
C ASN A 383 -8.33 -0.63 -30.53
N GLY A 384 -7.74 -0.13 -29.43
CA GLY A 384 -7.36 -0.94 -28.27
C GLY A 384 -6.11 -1.82 -28.44
N LYS A 385 -5.33 -1.68 -29.53
CA LYS A 385 -4.00 -2.32 -29.64
C LYS A 385 -3.03 -1.81 -28.57
N VAL A 386 -3.18 -0.54 -28.16
CA VAL A 386 -2.44 0.08 -27.07
C VAL A 386 -3.42 0.41 -25.94
N LYS A 387 -3.15 -0.11 -24.74
CA LYS A 387 -3.98 0.15 -23.55
C LYS A 387 -3.72 1.52 -22.95
N LYS A 388 -4.69 2.04 -22.19
CA LYS A 388 -4.60 3.35 -21.49
C LYS A 388 -3.38 3.48 -20.57
N ASP A 389 -2.96 2.35 -20.01
CA ASP A 389 -1.85 2.23 -19.05
C ASP A 389 -0.47 2.56 -19.65
N VAL A 390 -0.40 2.82 -20.96
CA VAL A 390 0.80 3.27 -21.67
C VAL A 390 1.39 4.59 -21.14
N ILE A 391 0.57 5.45 -20.52
CA ILE A 391 1.03 6.64 -19.78
C ILE A 391 0.60 6.49 -18.32
N GLY A 392 1.57 6.24 -17.46
CA GLY A 392 1.38 6.29 -16.01
C GLY A 392 1.23 7.72 -15.48
N LEU A 393 0.34 7.91 -14.50
CA LEU A 393 0.20 9.17 -13.77
C LEU A 393 0.58 8.96 -12.30
N VAL A 394 1.65 9.62 -11.86
CA VAL A 394 2.05 9.65 -10.44
C VAL A 394 1.45 10.91 -9.79
N PRO A 395 0.47 10.79 -8.87
CA PRO A 395 -0.13 11.95 -8.21
C PRO A 395 0.70 12.52 -7.05
N SER A 396 1.52 11.72 -6.35
CA SER A 396 2.29 12.17 -5.19
C SER A 396 3.80 12.21 -5.42
N ARG A 397 4.52 13.04 -4.64
CA ARG A 397 5.99 13.07 -4.67
C ARG A 397 6.64 11.87 -3.98
N GLU A 398 5.90 11.15 -3.14
CA GLU A 398 6.41 10.04 -2.34
C GLU A 398 6.56 8.79 -3.23
N GLU A 399 5.56 8.51 -4.05
CA GLU A 399 5.59 7.46 -5.08
C GLU A 399 6.75 7.62 -6.09
N ILE A 400 7.22 8.85 -6.36
CA ILE A 400 8.40 9.10 -7.20
C ILE A 400 9.65 8.45 -6.57
N SER A 401 9.79 8.51 -5.24
CA SER A 401 10.91 7.86 -4.55
C SER A 401 10.86 6.34 -4.71
N ASP A 402 9.67 5.75 -4.81
CA ASP A 402 9.50 4.31 -4.96
C ASP A 402 9.73 3.87 -6.42
N LEU A 403 9.24 4.63 -7.41
CA LEU A 403 9.63 4.47 -8.83
C LEU A 403 11.17 4.45 -8.99
N LEU A 404 11.88 5.41 -8.38
CA LEU A 404 13.35 5.51 -8.49
C LEU A 404 14.13 4.37 -7.82
N ARG A 405 13.47 3.53 -7.01
CA ARG A 405 14.03 2.31 -6.41
C ARG A 405 13.90 1.08 -7.33
N LEU A 406 13.01 1.11 -8.34
CA LEU A 406 12.76 0.02 -9.28
C LEU A 406 13.87 -0.09 -10.35
N GLY A 407 15.07 -0.50 -9.93
CA GLY A 407 16.26 -0.62 -10.77
C GLY A 407 16.13 -1.59 -11.95
N ASP A 408 15.27 -2.61 -11.82
CA ASP A 408 15.06 -3.63 -12.87
C ASP A 408 14.04 -3.17 -13.93
N VAL A 409 13.18 -2.21 -13.58
CA VAL A 409 12.12 -1.68 -14.46
C VAL A 409 12.60 -0.40 -15.17
N ILE A 410 13.33 0.47 -14.46
CA ILE A 410 13.85 1.74 -14.97
C ILE A 410 15.37 1.67 -15.22
N GLY A 411 15.77 1.65 -16.48
CA GLY A 411 17.18 1.74 -16.87
C GLY A 411 17.79 3.11 -16.50
N ARG A 412 18.71 3.14 -15.53
CA ARG A 412 19.49 4.33 -15.20
C ARG A 412 20.53 4.60 -16.29
N SER A 413 20.25 5.50 -17.23
CA SER A 413 21.27 5.97 -18.17
C SER A 413 22.26 6.89 -17.44
N SER A 414 23.55 6.57 -17.53
CA SER A 414 24.64 7.25 -16.79
C SER A 414 24.98 8.66 -17.30
N HIS A 415 24.19 9.20 -18.24
CA HIS A 415 24.44 10.48 -18.91
C HIS A 415 23.37 11.56 -18.63
N CYS A 416 22.27 11.24 -17.93
CA CYS A 416 21.33 12.25 -17.45
C CYS A 416 21.84 12.92 -16.18
N HIS A 417 22.65 13.98 -16.32
CA HIS A 417 22.90 14.90 -15.22
C HIS A 417 21.58 15.61 -14.83
N PHE A 418 21.16 15.42 -13.58
CA PHE A 418 20.07 16.18 -12.98
C PHE A 418 20.52 17.64 -12.79
N TYR A 419 20.03 18.53 -13.65
CA TYR A 419 20.23 19.97 -13.51
C TYR A 419 19.00 20.69 -12.95
N HIS A 420 19.26 21.75 -12.19
CA HIS A 420 18.23 22.64 -11.65
C HIS A 420 17.39 23.32 -12.75
N CYS A 421 16.07 23.33 -12.51
CA CYS A 421 15.10 24.36 -12.92
C CYS A 421 14.64 24.46 -14.39
N HIS A 422 13.33 24.76 -14.49
CA HIS A 422 12.62 25.55 -15.53
C HIS A 422 12.01 24.92 -16.82
N PHE A 423 10.71 24.58 -16.71
CA PHE A 423 9.57 24.86 -17.63
C PHE A 423 9.45 24.30 -19.06
N TYR A 424 8.17 24.08 -19.42
CA TYR A 424 7.56 23.64 -20.68
C TYR A 424 7.45 22.12 -20.93
N PHE A 425 6.49 21.77 -21.80
CA PHE A 425 5.79 20.48 -21.89
C PHE A 425 6.53 19.45 -22.76
N PHE A 426 6.24 18.16 -22.54
CA PHE A 426 6.55 16.97 -23.35
C PHE A 426 7.76 17.02 -24.32
N VAL A 427 8.83 16.30 -23.98
CA VAL A 427 9.88 15.92 -24.94
C VAL A 427 9.65 14.50 -25.44
N LEU A 428 8.86 14.37 -26.50
CA LEU A 428 8.97 13.24 -27.44
C LEU A 428 9.83 13.69 -28.63
N ARG A 429 11.13 13.94 -28.39
CA ARG A 429 12.07 14.20 -29.48
C ARG A 429 12.47 12.90 -30.15
N LYS A 430 11.90 12.73 -31.33
CA LYS A 430 12.16 11.71 -32.33
C LYS A 430 13.56 12.00 -32.96
N SER A 431 14.55 11.14 -32.70
CA SER A 431 16.02 11.28 -32.97
C SER A 431 16.82 12.28 -32.09
N GLY A 432 18.06 11.89 -31.78
CA GLY A 432 18.91 12.57 -30.81
C GLY A 432 19.98 13.48 -31.41
N LEU A 433 19.88 14.78 -31.12
CA LEU A 433 20.99 15.69 -30.85
C LEU A 433 20.43 16.97 -30.21
N VAL A 434 21.06 17.47 -29.14
CA VAL A 434 20.66 18.74 -28.49
C VAL A 434 21.86 19.69 -28.35
N PHE A 435 21.80 20.70 -29.21
CA PHE A 435 22.50 21.98 -29.21
C PHE A 435 21.46 22.99 -29.75
N ILE A 436 21.39 24.27 -29.38
CA ILE A 436 22.12 25.17 -28.47
C ILE A 436 21.03 26.11 -27.87
N LYS A 437 21.14 26.73 -26.68
CA LYS A 437 21.61 28.13 -26.53
C LYS A 437 21.61 28.60 -25.08
N SER A 438 22.79 28.92 -24.53
CA SER A 438 22.88 29.80 -23.37
C SER A 438 22.53 31.23 -23.80
N THR A 439 21.68 31.92 -23.03
CA THR A 439 21.62 33.39 -23.08
C THR A 439 22.15 33.90 -21.76
N ILE A 440 23.29 34.58 -21.82
CA ILE A 440 24.02 35.09 -20.66
C ILE A 440 23.28 36.32 -20.09
N CYS A 441 23.01 36.28 -18.79
CA CYS A 441 22.98 37.41 -17.84
C CYS A 441 23.33 36.76 -16.48
N LYS A 442 24.45 37.05 -15.81
CA LYS A 442 24.85 38.34 -15.20
C LYS A 442 23.65 39.01 -14.53
N SER A 443 23.58 39.16 -13.21
CA SER A 443 24.64 39.18 -12.18
C SER A 443 24.36 38.23 -11.02
#